data_AF-A0A3D3R8R4-F1
#
_entry.id   AF-A0A3D3R8R4-F1
#
_cell.length_a   1.000
_cell.length_b   1.000
_cell.length_c   1.000
_cell.angle_alpha   90.00
_cell.angle_beta   90.00
_cell.angle_gamma   90.00
#
_symmetry.space_group_name_H-M   'P 1'
#
loop_
_entity.id
_entity.type
_entity.pdbx_description
1 polymer ?
#
loop_
_entity_poly.entity_id
_entity_poly.type
_entity_poly.pdbx_seq_one_letter_code
_entity_poly.pdbx_strand_id
1 'polypeptide(L)'
;FIVHELPAGVSGLVIAGLFAASMSSLDTSLNSMATAITADFYQSLRPQATDRSALRLARWLTVLLGIFGTLTAIYLARANTQSIWDQFLKIMGLFGGGLAGMFIAGIFTRRTTQTGVLLGFSLSAFVLYQVQLRGTVHFFLYGAIGILTCALSGWLFSLLLPQSRKQIEGLTIYTLKPPGSGEADLKQSDSAD
;
A
#
# COMPACT_ATOMS: atom_id res chain seq x y z
N PHE A 1 -31.51 -9.28 11.50
CA PHE A 1 -32.20 -8.05 11.91
C PHE A 1 -32.94 -7.41 10.73
N ILE A 2 -32.25 -6.89 9.70
CA ILE A 2 -32.89 -6.25 8.53
C ILE A 2 -33.90 -7.16 7.80
N VAL A 3 -33.59 -8.45 7.61
CA VAL A 3 -34.45 -9.38 6.86
C VAL A 3 -35.73 -9.77 7.62
N HIS A 4 -35.74 -9.68 8.94
CA HIS A 4 -36.86 -10.13 9.78
C HIS A 4 -37.85 -9.02 10.14
N GLU A 5 -37.45 -7.75 10.04
CA GLU A 5 -38.25 -6.58 10.47
C GLU A 5 -38.83 -5.78 9.29
N LEU A 6 -38.47 -6.09 8.05
CA LEU A 6 -38.88 -5.33 6.87
C LEU A 6 -39.90 -6.08 6.01
N PRO A 7 -40.88 -5.37 5.40
CA PRO A 7 -41.88 -5.98 4.54
C PRO A 7 -41.26 -6.60 3.27
N ALA A 8 -41.90 -7.65 2.77
CA ALA A 8 -41.51 -8.30 1.53
C ALA A 8 -41.44 -7.27 0.38
N GLY A 9 -40.40 -7.36 -0.46
CA GLY A 9 -40.07 -6.36 -1.49
C GLY A 9 -38.98 -5.39 -1.03
N VAL A 10 -39.15 -4.71 0.12
CA VAL A 10 -38.15 -3.77 0.65
C VAL A 10 -36.89 -4.52 1.11
N SER A 11 -37.05 -5.67 1.78
CA SER A 11 -35.92 -6.53 2.16
C SER A 11 -35.08 -6.97 0.96
N GLY A 12 -35.73 -7.27 -0.18
CA GLY A 12 -35.06 -7.62 -1.43
C GLY A 12 -34.28 -6.44 -2.02
N LEU A 13 -34.86 -5.25 -2.00
CA LEU A 13 -34.21 -4.01 -2.44
C LEU A 13 -32.97 -3.67 -1.60
N VAL A 14 -33.04 -3.88 -0.28
CA VAL A 14 -31.90 -3.65 0.64
C VAL A 14 -30.78 -4.65 0.38
N ILE A 15 -31.09 -5.93 0.19
CA ILE A 15 -30.08 -6.96 -0.14
C ILE A 15 -29.44 -6.66 -1.50
N ALA A 16 -30.23 -6.27 -2.51
CA ALA A 16 -29.71 -5.89 -3.81
C ALA A 16 -28.76 -4.68 -3.72
N GLY A 17 -29.13 -3.66 -2.94
CA GLY A 17 -28.28 -2.50 -2.67
C GLY A 17 -26.98 -2.85 -1.94
N LEU A 18 -27.04 -3.77 -0.97
CA LEU A 18 -25.86 -4.26 -0.25
C LEU A 18 -24.88 -4.98 -1.19
N PHE A 19 -25.40 -5.85 -2.08
CA PHE A 19 -24.57 -6.51 -3.08
C PHE A 19 -23.98 -5.52 -4.08
N ALA A 20 -24.77 -4.56 -4.56
CA ALA A 20 -24.28 -3.52 -5.48
C ALA A 20 -23.15 -2.69 -4.86
N ALA A 21 -23.31 -2.25 -3.60
CA ALA A 21 -22.29 -1.51 -2.86
C ALA A 21 -21.00 -2.34 -2.65
N SER A 22 -21.17 -3.63 -2.33
CA SER A 22 -20.05 -4.57 -2.14
C SER A 22 -19.29 -4.81 -3.46
N MET A 23 -20.01 -5.05 -4.56
CA MET A 23 -19.43 -5.24 -5.88
C MET A 23 -18.66 -4.01 -6.35
N SER A 24 -19.19 -2.81 -6.15
CA SER A 24 -18.50 -1.56 -6.52
C SER A 24 -17.14 -1.39 -5.81
N SER A 25 -17.08 -1.76 -4.52
CA SER A 25 -15.84 -1.72 -3.74
C SER A 25 -14.84 -2.78 -4.22
N LEU A 26 -15.32 -3.97 -4.55
CA LEU A 26 -14.50 -5.06 -5.09
C LEU A 26 -13.95 -4.72 -6.48
N ASP A 27 -14.79 -4.17 -7.37
CA ASP A 27 -14.39 -3.76 -8.72
C ASP A 27 -13.31 -2.69 -8.68
N THR A 28 -13.47 -1.69 -7.80
CA THR A 28 -12.48 -0.65 -7.59
C THR A 28 -11.16 -1.24 -7.11
N SER A 29 -11.21 -2.12 -6.11
CA SER A 29 -10.02 -2.76 -5.53
C SER A 29 -9.27 -3.62 -6.56
N LEU A 30 -9.98 -4.46 -7.30
CA LEU A 30 -9.40 -5.33 -8.33
C LEU A 30 -8.81 -4.53 -9.48
N ASN A 31 -9.47 -3.47 -9.92
CA ASN A 31 -8.98 -2.60 -10.97
C ASN A 31 -7.71 -1.84 -10.54
N SER A 32 -7.70 -1.28 -9.33
CA SER A 32 -6.52 -0.61 -8.78
C SER A 32 -5.34 -1.57 -8.63
N MET A 33 -5.56 -2.79 -8.14
CA MET A 33 -4.49 -3.80 -8.03
C MET A 33 -3.95 -4.21 -9.40
N ALA A 34 -4.83 -4.48 -10.37
CA ALA A 34 -4.41 -4.83 -11.73
C ALA A 34 -3.61 -3.70 -12.38
N THR A 35 -4.02 -2.45 -12.15
CA THR A 35 -3.33 -1.25 -12.66
C THR A 35 -1.98 -1.07 -11.98
N ALA A 36 -1.90 -1.17 -10.64
CA ALA A 36 -0.64 -1.07 -9.91
C ALA A 36 0.36 -2.15 -10.35
N ILE A 37 -0.06 -3.41 -10.46
CA ILE A 37 0.81 -4.49 -10.94
C ILE A 37 1.28 -4.22 -12.38
N THR A 38 0.39 -3.73 -13.25
CA THR A 38 0.75 -3.46 -14.65
C THR A 38 1.69 -2.26 -14.77
N ALA A 39 1.45 -1.18 -14.04
CA ALA A 39 2.30 0.01 -14.06
C ALA A 39 3.64 -0.23 -13.36
N ASP A 40 3.63 -0.80 -12.16
CA ASP A 40 4.83 -0.94 -11.32
C ASP A 40 5.73 -2.07 -11.79
N PHE A 41 5.17 -3.23 -12.19
CA PHE A 41 5.97 -4.39 -12.59
C PHE A 41 6.07 -4.54 -14.11
N TYR A 42 4.95 -4.47 -14.83
CA TYR A 42 4.96 -4.81 -16.25
C TYR A 42 5.61 -3.74 -17.13
N GLN A 43 5.34 -2.45 -16.89
CA GLN A 43 6.02 -1.36 -17.61
C GLN A 43 7.50 -1.23 -17.23
N SER A 44 7.85 -1.50 -15.96
CA SER A 44 9.25 -1.55 -15.53
C SER A 44 10.03 -2.67 -16.21
N LEU A 45 9.43 -3.87 -16.36
CA LEU A 45 10.09 -5.03 -16.96
C LEU A 45 10.07 -5.02 -18.50
N ARG A 46 9.06 -4.40 -19.12
CA ARG A 46 8.96 -4.21 -20.58
C ARG A 46 8.54 -2.78 -20.93
N PRO A 47 9.50 -1.83 -21.02
CA PRO A 47 9.23 -0.43 -21.33
C PRO A 47 8.58 -0.18 -22.70
N GLN A 48 8.69 -1.15 -23.63
CA GLN A 48 8.11 -1.08 -24.98
C GLN A 48 6.79 -1.87 -25.13
N ALA A 49 6.12 -2.18 -24.02
CA ALA A 49 4.84 -2.88 -24.08
C ALA A 49 3.76 -2.01 -24.76
N THR A 50 2.98 -2.62 -25.66
CA THR A 50 1.85 -1.95 -26.31
C THR A 50 0.66 -1.90 -25.36
N ASP A 51 -0.20 -0.88 -25.45
CA ASP A 51 -1.41 -0.76 -24.62
C ASP A 51 -2.29 -2.01 -24.67
N ARG A 52 -2.35 -2.67 -25.83
CA ARG A 52 -3.10 -3.92 -26.02
C ARG A 52 -2.54 -5.11 -25.22
N SER A 53 -1.24 -5.17 -24.96
CA SER A 53 -0.65 -6.22 -24.13
C SER A 53 -0.80 -5.92 -22.64
N ALA A 54 -0.66 -4.66 -22.25
CA ALA A 54 -0.95 -4.19 -20.89
C ALA A 54 -2.40 -4.46 -20.49
N LEU A 55 -3.37 -4.14 -21.35
CA LEU A 55 -4.79 -4.41 -21.12
C LEU A 55 -5.11 -5.92 -21.01
N ARG A 56 -4.46 -6.76 -21.83
CA ARG A 56 -4.64 -8.22 -21.74
C ARG A 56 -4.09 -8.75 -20.42
N LEU A 57 -2.93 -8.27 -19.98
CA LEU A 57 -2.36 -8.65 -18.70
C LEU A 57 -3.26 -8.20 -17.54
N ALA A 58 -3.74 -6.95 -17.56
CA ALA A 58 -4.65 -6.43 -16.55
C ALA A 58 -5.91 -7.29 -16.43
N ARG A 59 -6.54 -7.68 -17.55
CA ARG A 59 -7.69 -8.61 -17.54
C ARG A 59 -7.37 -9.96 -16.92
N TRP A 60 -6.23 -10.55 -17.26
CA TRP A 60 -5.79 -11.82 -16.66
C TRP A 60 -5.52 -11.68 -15.16
N LEU A 61 -4.89 -10.58 -14.74
CA LEU A 61 -4.66 -10.28 -13.33
C LEU A 61 -5.96 -10.13 -12.57
N THR A 62 -6.96 -9.42 -13.11
CA THR A 62 -8.28 -9.30 -12.47
C THR A 62 -8.93 -10.67 -12.23
N VAL A 63 -8.88 -11.57 -13.21
CA VAL A 63 -9.42 -12.93 -13.06
C VAL A 63 -8.64 -13.72 -12.00
N LEU A 64 -7.30 -13.67 -12.03
CA LEU A 64 -6.45 -14.37 -11.06
C LEU A 64 -6.66 -13.85 -9.63
N LEU A 65 -6.68 -12.53 -9.45
CA LEU A 65 -6.93 -11.88 -8.16
C LEU A 65 -8.34 -12.18 -7.65
N GLY A 66 -9.36 -12.20 -8.53
CA GLY A 66 -10.73 -12.56 -8.19
C GLY A 66 -10.87 -14.03 -7.73
N ILE A 67 -10.20 -14.96 -8.43
CA ILE A 67 -10.15 -16.38 -8.02
C ILE A 67 -9.46 -16.51 -6.66
N PHE A 68 -8.30 -15.86 -6.50
CA PHE A 68 -7.55 -15.89 -5.24
C PHE A 68 -8.38 -15.32 -4.09
N GLY A 69 -9.01 -14.14 -4.28
CA GLY A 69 -9.88 -13.52 -3.29
C GLY A 69 -11.08 -14.41 -2.92
N THR A 70 -11.68 -15.08 -3.90
CA THR A 70 -12.78 -16.03 -3.65
C THR A 70 -12.31 -17.25 -2.85
N LEU A 71 -11.14 -17.81 -3.17
CA LEU A 71 -10.55 -18.92 -2.41
C LEU A 71 -10.24 -18.52 -0.98
N THR A 72 -9.65 -17.33 -0.77
CA THR A 72 -9.40 -16.79 0.57
C THR A 72 -10.70 -16.52 1.33
N ALA A 73 -11.75 -16.03 0.67
CA ALA A 73 -13.06 -15.81 1.27
C ALA A 73 -13.70 -17.13 1.73
N ILE A 74 -13.63 -18.19 0.91
CA ILE A 74 -14.12 -19.53 1.28
C ILE A 74 -13.31 -20.09 2.47
N TYR A 75 -11.99 -19.92 2.45
CA TYR A 75 -11.13 -20.34 3.55
C TYR A 75 -11.52 -19.63 4.85
N LEU A 76 -11.69 -18.31 4.81
CA LEU A 76 -12.06 -17.52 5.98
C LEU A 76 -13.48 -17.83 6.48
N ALA A 77 -14.42 -18.13 5.57
CA ALA A 77 -15.77 -18.57 5.93
C ALA A 77 -15.79 -19.93 6.65
N ARG A 78 -14.82 -20.81 6.37
CA ARG A 78 -14.68 -22.10 7.06
C ARG A 78 -13.85 -22.01 8.34
N ALA A 79 -12.89 -21.10 8.39
CA ALA A 79 -12.15 -20.80 9.60
C ALA A 79 -13.12 -20.09 10.56
N ASN A 80 -13.66 -20.83 11.54
CA ASN A 80 -14.61 -20.35 12.55
C ASN A 80 -13.95 -19.30 13.49
N THR A 81 -13.52 -18.19 12.91
CA THR A 81 -12.80 -17.10 13.55
C THR A 81 -13.81 -16.20 14.24
N GLN A 82 -13.53 -15.89 15.51
CA GLN A 82 -14.41 -15.13 16.40
C GLN A 82 -14.85 -13.78 15.81
N SER A 83 -14.03 -13.17 14.93
CA SER A 83 -14.35 -11.92 14.24
C SER A 83 -13.55 -11.80 12.94
N ILE A 84 -14.25 -11.83 11.80
CA ILE A 84 -13.67 -11.54 10.46
C ILE A 84 -13.13 -10.11 10.42
N TRP A 85 -13.82 -9.19 11.12
CA TRP A 85 -13.44 -7.79 11.22
C TRP A 85 -12.08 -7.59 11.90
N ASP A 86 -11.82 -8.33 12.98
CA ASP A 86 -10.55 -8.25 13.70
C ASP A 86 -9.40 -8.74 12.81
N GLN A 87 -9.64 -9.80 12.04
CA GLN A 87 -8.66 -10.32 11.10
C GLN A 87 -8.36 -9.33 9.97
N PHE A 88 -9.40 -8.68 9.43
CA PHE A 88 -9.25 -7.63 8.44
C PHE A 88 -8.39 -6.47 8.98
N LEU A 89 -8.68 -5.97 10.18
CA LEU A 89 -7.92 -4.87 10.79
C LEU A 89 -6.49 -5.25 11.15
N LYS A 90 -6.23 -6.50 11.56
CA LYS A 90 -4.85 -6.99 11.79
C LYS A 90 -4.01 -6.95 10.51
N ILE A 91 -4.58 -7.42 9.40
CA ILE A 91 -3.89 -7.41 8.09
C ILE A 91 -3.70 -5.97 7.62
N MET A 92 -4.74 -5.14 7.69
CA MET A 92 -4.66 -3.72 7.34
C MET A 92 -3.64 -2.96 8.20
N GLY A 93 -3.55 -3.26 9.49
CA GLY A 93 -2.57 -2.65 10.39
C GLY A 93 -1.13 -3.06 10.06
N LEU A 94 -0.91 -4.33 9.70
CA LEU A 94 0.40 -4.84 9.31
C LEU A 94 0.91 -4.17 8.02
N PHE A 95 0.13 -4.26 6.94
CA PHE A 95 0.54 -3.72 5.64
C PHE A 95 0.40 -2.19 5.58
N GLY A 96 -0.77 -1.67 5.97
CA GLY A 96 -1.04 -0.24 5.96
C GLY A 96 -0.17 0.54 6.95
N GLY A 97 0.00 0.02 8.17
CA GLY A 97 0.87 0.66 9.17
C GLY A 97 2.35 0.64 8.78
N GLY A 98 2.83 -0.47 8.21
CA GLY A 98 4.20 -0.56 7.70
C GLY A 98 4.45 0.40 6.53
N LEU A 99 3.57 0.42 5.51
CA LEU A 99 3.67 1.36 4.39
C LEU A 99 3.64 2.83 4.87
N ALA A 100 2.69 3.18 5.74
CA ALA A 100 2.61 4.52 6.31
C ALA A 100 3.87 4.90 7.11
N GLY A 101 4.41 3.97 7.90
CA GLY A 101 5.67 4.17 8.63
C GLY A 101 6.87 4.40 7.69
N MET A 102 6.95 3.68 6.56
CA MET A 102 7.97 3.91 5.53
C MET A 102 7.86 5.30 4.91
N PHE A 103 6.64 5.75 4.57
CA PHE A 103 6.42 7.09 4.04
C PHE A 103 6.79 8.19 5.04
N ILE A 104 6.42 8.04 6.31
CA ILE A 104 6.79 8.98 7.38
C ILE A 104 8.31 9.04 7.52
N ALA A 105 9.00 7.90 7.56
CA ALA A 105 10.46 7.86 7.64
C ALA A 105 11.13 8.52 6.42
N GLY A 106 10.58 8.35 5.21
CA GLY A 106 11.09 8.97 3.99
C GLY A 106 10.85 10.49 3.92
N ILE A 107 9.68 10.96 4.32
CA ILE A 107 9.30 12.38 4.25
C ILE A 107 10.02 13.20 5.33
N PHE A 108 10.06 12.70 6.58
CA PHE A 108 10.59 13.48 7.71
C PHE A 108 12.10 13.35 7.90
N THR A 109 12.78 12.40 7.24
CA THR A 109 14.22 12.18 7.42
C THR A 109 15.00 12.25 6.10
N ARG A 110 15.90 13.23 5.99
CA ARG A 110 16.82 13.41 4.84
C ARG A 110 17.94 12.37 4.73
N ARG A 111 18.10 11.51 5.73
CA ARG A 111 19.15 10.47 5.80
C ARG A 111 18.66 9.07 5.49
N THR A 112 17.41 8.91 5.06
CA THR A 112 16.78 7.60 4.87
C THR A 112 17.35 6.86 3.66
N THR A 113 17.99 5.71 3.90
CA THR A 113 18.54 4.81 2.89
C THR A 113 17.49 3.75 2.54
N GLN A 114 17.35 3.39 1.25
CA GLN A 114 16.39 2.35 0.80
C GLN A 114 16.52 1.05 1.60
N THR A 115 17.74 0.58 1.82
CA THR A 115 18.02 -0.63 2.61
C THR A 115 17.60 -0.48 4.08
N GLY A 116 17.78 0.70 4.68
CA GLY A 116 17.37 0.96 6.07
C GLY A 116 15.86 0.91 6.25
N VAL A 117 15.10 1.44 5.28
CA VAL A 117 13.63 1.39 5.28
C VAL A 117 13.11 -0.03 5.08
N LEU A 118 13.69 -0.78 4.15
CA LEU A 118 13.32 -2.19 3.90
C LEU A 118 13.57 -3.06 5.14
N LEU A 119 14.69 -2.86 5.83
CA LEU A 119 15.00 -3.55 7.09
C LEU A 119 14.06 -3.11 8.21
N GLY A 120 13.75 -1.81 8.31
CA GLY A 120 12.77 -1.29 9.27
C GLY A 120 11.36 -1.85 9.06
N PHE A 121 10.92 -1.97 7.81
CA PHE A 121 9.64 -2.61 7.45
C PHE A 121 9.63 -4.08 7.86
N SER A 122 10.71 -4.81 7.57
CA SER A 122 10.84 -6.23 7.93
C SER A 122 10.83 -6.44 9.45
N LEU A 123 11.54 -5.59 10.20
CA LEU A 123 11.54 -5.63 11.66
C LEU A 123 10.17 -5.25 12.22
N SER A 124 9.51 -4.24 11.67
CA SER A 124 8.16 -3.83 12.06
C SER A 124 7.16 -4.96 11.87
N ALA A 125 7.21 -5.66 10.73
CA ALA A 125 6.36 -6.81 10.45
C ALA A 125 6.59 -7.94 11.47
N PHE A 126 7.84 -8.22 11.83
CA PHE A 126 8.17 -9.21 12.85
C PHE A 126 7.66 -8.82 14.25
N VAL A 127 7.84 -7.56 14.66
CA VAL A 127 7.35 -7.05 15.93
C VAL A 127 5.83 -7.11 16.00
N LEU A 128 5.14 -6.67 14.94
CA LEU A 128 3.69 -6.75 14.82
C LEU A 128 3.19 -8.19 14.90
N TYR A 129 3.84 -9.12 14.21
CA TYR A 129 3.51 -10.55 14.29
C TYR A 129 3.63 -11.08 15.73
N GLN A 130 4.69 -10.71 16.45
CA GLN A 130 4.86 -11.09 17.86
C GLN A 130 3.78 -10.47 18.76
N VAL A 131 3.41 -9.22 18.53
CA VAL A 131 2.32 -8.55 19.27
C VAL A 131 0.97 -9.21 18.98
N GLN A 132 0.74 -9.66 17.74
CA GLN A 132 -0.46 -10.40 17.38
C GLN A 132 -0.55 -11.76 18.10
N LEU A 133 0.56 -12.48 18.23
CA LEU A 133 0.61 -13.76 18.95
C LEU A 133 0.32 -13.62 20.44
N ARG A 134 0.75 -12.51 21.05
CA ARG A 134 0.53 -12.26 22.49
C ARG A 134 -0.89 -11.81 22.81
N GLY A 135 -1.66 -11.33 21.83
CA GLY A 135 -3.07 -10.98 22.00
C GLY A 135 -3.38 -9.90 23.04
N THR A 136 -2.37 -9.15 23.49
CA THR A 136 -2.48 -8.21 24.63
C THR A 136 -3.02 -6.83 24.23
N VAL A 137 -3.27 -6.60 22.93
CA VAL A 137 -3.51 -5.26 22.39
C VAL A 137 -4.84 -5.20 21.64
N HIS A 138 -5.61 -4.15 21.90
CA HIS A 138 -6.86 -3.87 21.20
C HIS A 138 -6.62 -3.64 19.70
N PHE A 139 -7.58 -4.07 18.88
CA PHE A 139 -7.42 -4.12 17.42
C PHE A 139 -7.05 -2.78 16.76
N PHE A 140 -7.45 -1.63 17.32
CA PHE A 140 -7.12 -0.29 16.79
C PHE A 140 -5.63 0.06 16.90
N LEU A 141 -4.95 -0.47 17.91
CA LEU A 141 -3.56 -0.11 18.18
C LEU A 141 -2.57 -0.84 17.27
N TYR A 142 -2.97 -1.90 16.56
CA TYR A 142 -2.09 -2.59 15.61
C TYR A 142 -1.58 -1.63 14.52
N GLY A 143 -2.42 -0.74 14.00
CA GLY A 143 -1.98 0.26 13.03
C GLY A 143 -0.98 1.25 13.61
N ALA A 144 -1.25 1.80 14.80
CA ALA A 144 -0.38 2.76 15.46
C ALA A 144 0.98 2.15 15.83
N ILE A 145 0.99 0.94 16.39
CA ILE A 145 2.21 0.20 16.73
C ILE A 145 3.01 -0.02 15.46
N GLY A 146 2.39 -0.48 14.36
CA GLY A 146 3.08 -0.72 13.10
C GLY A 146 3.75 0.50 12.49
N ILE A 147 3.07 1.65 12.55
CA ILE A 147 3.63 2.93 12.09
C ILE A 147 4.84 3.31 12.93
N LEU A 148 4.69 3.29 14.27
CA LEU A 148 5.76 3.70 15.19
C LEU A 148 6.97 2.77 15.09
N THR A 149 6.76 1.46 15.09
CA THR A 149 7.86 0.49 15.02
C THR A 149 8.58 0.57 13.68
N CYS A 150 7.85 0.76 12.57
CA CYS A 150 8.47 0.93 11.25
C CYS A 150 9.24 2.25 11.13
N ALA A 151 8.65 3.36 11.59
CA ALA A 151 9.30 4.67 11.51
C ALA A 151 10.57 4.72 12.38
N LEU A 152 10.49 4.22 13.61
CA LEU A 152 11.62 4.21 14.55
C LEU A 152 12.74 3.27 14.09
N SER A 153 12.39 2.04 13.69
CA SER A 153 13.40 1.09 13.21
C SER A 153 14.01 1.53 11.87
N GLY A 154 13.21 2.03 10.93
CA GLY A 154 13.70 2.57 9.67
C GLY A 154 14.65 3.75 9.88
N TRP A 155 14.32 4.67 10.79
CA TRP A 155 15.21 5.75 11.19
C TRP A 155 16.51 5.24 11.83
N LEU A 156 16.41 4.28 12.77
CA LEU A 156 17.55 3.71 13.48
C LEU A 156 18.51 2.95 12.55
N PHE A 157 18.00 2.07 11.68
CA PHE A 157 18.82 1.36 10.69
C PHE A 157 19.45 2.31 9.68
N SER A 158 18.77 3.41 9.37
CA SER A 158 19.31 4.42 8.47
C SER A 158 20.40 5.30 9.10
N LEU A 159 20.54 5.31 10.43
CA LEU A 159 21.67 5.92 11.13
C LEU A 159 22.89 4.99 11.15
N LEU A 160 22.66 3.68 11.20
CA LEU A 160 23.70 2.64 11.29
C LEU A 160 24.34 2.31 9.92
N LEU A 161 23.61 2.53 8.83
CA LEU A 161 24.09 2.23 7.48
C LEU A 161 24.75 3.45 6.81
N PRO A 162 25.93 3.29 6.16
CA PRO A 162 26.61 4.37 5.48
C PRO A 162 25.82 4.84 4.24
N GLN A 163 25.76 6.17 4.06
CA GLN A 163 25.00 6.80 2.98
C GLN A 163 25.59 6.47 1.60
N SER A 164 24.83 5.78 0.75
CA SER A 164 25.05 5.89 -0.70
C SER A 164 24.41 7.19 -1.16
N ARG A 165 25.25 8.23 -1.32
CA ARG A 165 24.89 9.65 -1.51
C ARG A 165 24.12 9.98 -2.80
N LYS A 166 23.57 9.00 -3.53
CA LYS A 166 23.24 9.16 -4.96
C LYS A 166 21.77 9.02 -5.37
N GLN A 167 20.80 9.03 -4.46
CA GLN A 167 19.39 8.81 -4.86
C GLN A 167 18.33 9.59 -4.06
N ILE A 168 18.63 10.82 -3.61
CA ILE A 168 17.66 11.64 -2.86
C ILE A 168 17.56 13.11 -3.35
N GLU A 169 18.27 13.49 -4.41
CA GLU A 169 18.10 14.80 -5.07
C GLU A 169 16.74 14.84 -5.79
N GLY A 170 15.87 15.78 -5.40
CA GLY A 170 14.57 16.03 -6.04
C GLY A 170 13.35 15.27 -5.46
N LEU A 171 13.52 14.35 -4.49
CA LEU A 171 12.42 13.55 -3.92
C LEU A 171 11.99 14.01 -2.51
N THR A 172 12.63 15.02 -1.93
CA THR A 172 12.30 15.55 -0.59
C THR A 172 11.90 17.01 -0.71
N ILE A 173 10.94 17.49 0.10
CA ILE A 173 10.47 18.89 0.18
C ILE A 173 11.61 19.92 0.26
N TYR A 174 12.76 19.54 0.79
CA TYR A 174 13.93 20.41 0.91
C TYR A 174 14.99 20.24 -0.20
N THR A 175 14.79 19.35 -1.18
CA THR A 175 15.64 19.16 -2.37
C THR A 175 14.88 19.42 -3.68
N LEU A 176 13.60 19.83 -3.60
CA LEU A 176 12.82 20.33 -4.72
C LEU A 176 13.44 21.63 -5.25
N LYS A 177 14.01 21.59 -6.46
CA LYS A 177 14.41 22.79 -7.20
C LYS A 177 13.13 23.50 -7.67
N PRO A 178 12.94 24.80 -7.37
CA PRO A 178 11.73 25.51 -7.79
C PRO A 178 11.66 25.57 -9.34
N PRO A 179 10.46 25.47 -9.93
CA PRO A 179 10.30 25.54 -11.39
C PRO A 179 10.69 26.94 -11.86
N GLY A 180 11.76 27.04 -12.65
CA GLY A 180 12.25 28.31 -13.23
C GLY A 180 13.77 28.53 -13.23
N SER A 181 14.57 27.68 -12.56
CA SER A 181 16.03 27.87 -12.51
C SER A 181 16.81 27.32 -13.71
N GLY A 182 16.13 26.88 -14.78
CA GLY A 182 16.77 26.34 -15.99
C GLY A 182 17.12 27.41 -17.03
N GLU A 183 16.51 28.59 -16.95
CA GLU A 183 16.71 29.67 -17.92
C GLU A 183 17.91 30.58 -17.62
N ALA A 184 18.45 30.52 -16.40
CA ALA A 184 19.62 31.30 -16.02
C ALA A 184 20.94 30.68 -16.53
N ASP A 185 21.02 29.36 -16.65
CA ASP A 185 22.24 28.67 -17.13
C ASP A 185 22.40 28.77 -18.66
N LEU A 186 21.31 28.86 -19.41
CA LEU A 186 21.36 29.01 -20.88
C LEU A 186 21.85 30.39 -21.33
N LYS A 187 21.66 31.43 -20.51
CA LYS A 187 22.16 32.78 -20.82
C LYS A 187 23.64 32.98 -20.52
N GLN A 188 24.26 32.09 -19.75
CA GLN A 188 25.66 32.22 -19.37
C GLN A 188 26.61 31.45 -20.30
N SER A 189 26.10 30.49 -21.09
CA SER A 189 26.85 29.86 -22.18
C SER A 189 26.88 30.72 -23.46
N ASP A 190 25.84 31.49 -23.72
CA ASP A 190 25.71 32.29 -24.97
C ASP A 190 26.45 33.63 -24.94
N SER A 191 27.02 34.03 -23.79
CA SER A 191 27.83 35.25 -23.65
C SER A 191 29.33 34.98 -23.63
N ALA A 192 29.75 33.73 -23.84
CA ALA A 192 31.15 33.29 -23.81
C ALA A 192 31.69 32.84 -25.18
N ASP A 193 30.86 32.88 -26.22
CA ASP A 193 31.24 32.62 -27.62
C ASP A 193 31.20 33.91 -28.46
#